data_AF-A0A067GR81-F1
#
_entry.id   AF-A0A067GR81-F1
#
_cell.length_a   1.000
_cell.length_b   1.000
_cell.length_c   1.000
_cell.angle_alpha   90.00
_cell.angle_beta   90.00
_cell.angle_gamma   90.00
#
_symmetry.space_group_name_H-M   'P 1'
#
loop_
_entity.id
_entity.type
_entity.pdbx_description
1 polymer ?
#
loop_
_entity_poly.entity_id
_entity_poly.type
_entity_poly.pdbx_seq_one_letter_code
_entity_poly.pdbx_strand_id
1 'polypeptide(L)'
;MENQIATTLRYSIQALGRGFDVTSDIRLLYCKGAPGSRLVHIDEDHHAGDLVVSDGVLVPNVSVDIECSKGNRSIERIPVCSFHEMAGYFNEKSGISGNIPLGSFNAMFNFTGCWQADAAATKSLAMVGNFISLYKVKLAKLNLVLREEIRRAVPYSWDPPLLASFIENYGTHIVTSITIGGRDVVYIRQHQSSPLSMMDIENYVKDIGDERFMDSKSQSSAAPLKYKDKDVTVIFRRRGGDDLEQSHAKWAETVQLAPDVINMTFTPIVSLLEGVPGIKHLARAIELYLEYKPPIEDLQYFLDYQIPRVWAPQHSNIQRKEPVCSSLQFSLMGPKLYISPDQVFFIFLKIFHFF
;
A
#
# COMPACT_ATOMS: atom_id res chain seq x y z
N MET A 1 -33.54 -0.15 9.86
CA MET A 1 -32.48 0.29 8.93
C MET A 1 -31.19 0.10 9.68
N GLU A 2 -30.29 -0.78 9.24
CA GLU A 2 -29.01 -0.97 9.93
C GLU A 2 -28.26 0.36 9.98
N ASN A 3 -27.76 0.70 11.17
CA ASN A 3 -26.94 1.89 11.34
C ASN A 3 -25.61 1.66 10.61
N GLN A 4 -25.40 2.37 9.49
CA GLN A 4 -24.21 2.22 8.64
C GLN A 4 -22.91 2.46 9.42
N ILE A 5 -22.91 3.37 10.41
CA ILE A 5 -21.78 3.57 11.31
C ILE A 5 -21.48 2.28 12.10
N ALA A 6 -22.51 1.65 12.68
CA ALA A 6 -22.34 0.40 13.42
C ALA A 6 -21.79 -0.72 12.51
N THR A 7 -22.27 -0.80 11.27
CA THR A 7 -21.82 -1.79 10.29
C THR A 7 -20.35 -1.56 9.90
N THR A 8 -19.97 -0.34 9.55
CA THR A 8 -18.57 -0.02 9.21
C THR A 8 -17.63 -0.20 10.41
N LEU A 9 -18.07 0.16 11.62
CA LEU A 9 -17.33 -0.12 12.86
C LEU A 9 -17.12 -1.62 13.08
N ARG A 10 -18.17 -2.43 12.94
CA ARG A 10 -18.10 -3.89 13.11
C ARG A 10 -17.07 -4.50 12.16
N TYR A 11 -17.10 -4.15 10.88
CA TYR A 11 -16.12 -4.65 9.92
C TYR A 11 -14.70 -4.14 10.19
N SER A 12 -14.56 -2.90 10.67
CA SER A 12 -13.26 -2.35 11.07
C SER A 12 -12.68 -3.09 12.27
N ILE A 13 -13.51 -3.39 13.29
CA ILE A 13 -13.13 -4.18 14.47
C ILE A 13 -12.72 -5.60 14.08
N GLN A 14 -13.45 -6.24 13.17
CA GLN A 14 -13.11 -7.56 12.62
C GLN A 14 -11.81 -7.55 11.81
N ALA A 15 -11.40 -6.39 11.30
CA ALA A 15 -10.18 -6.24 10.53
C ALA A 15 -8.92 -6.04 11.37
N LEU A 16 -9.05 -5.53 12.60
CA LEU A 16 -7.92 -5.39 13.53
C LEU A 16 -7.25 -6.75 13.80
N GLY A 17 -5.92 -6.75 13.75
CA GLY A 17 -5.13 -7.96 13.97
C GLY A 17 -5.00 -8.89 12.76
N ARG A 18 -5.65 -8.58 11.62
CA ARG A 18 -5.48 -9.34 10.37
C ARG A 18 -4.21 -8.92 9.63
N GLY A 19 -3.74 -9.83 8.79
CA GLY A 19 -2.69 -9.57 7.84
C GLY A 19 -3.11 -8.56 6.78
N PHE A 20 -2.15 -7.81 6.26
CA PHE A 20 -2.36 -6.79 5.24
C PHE A 20 -1.13 -6.67 4.34
N ASP A 21 -1.39 -6.49 3.06
CA ASP A 21 -0.36 -6.16 2.09
C ASP A 21 -0.35 -4.65 1.86
N VAL A 22 0.64 -3.96 2.42
CA VAL A 22 0.72 -2.49 2.35
C VAL A 22 1.08 -1.96 0.95
N THR A 23 1.28 -2.84 -0.03
CA THR A 23 1.32 -2.47 -1.46
C THR A 23 -0.07 -2.23 -2.05
N SER A 24 -1.14 -2.54 -1.31
CA SER A 24 -2.55 -2.29 -1.66
C SER A 24 -3.10 -0.98 -1.07
N ASP A 25 -4.23 -0.49 -1.61
CA ASP A 25 -5.02 0.60 -1.01
C ASP A 25 -5.64 0.17 0.33
N ILE A 26 -5.98 1.10 1.21
CA ILE A 26 -6.49 0.85 2.58
C ILE A 26 -7.95 0.33 2.64
N ARG A 27 -8.42 -0.41 1.64
CA ARG A 27 -9.77 -1.00 1.69
C ARG A 27 -9.77 -2.26 2.52
N LEU A 28 -10.84 -2.46 3.29
CA LEU A 28 -11.04 -3.68 4.10
C LEU A 28 -11.02 -4.96 3.26
N LEU A 29 -11.36 -4.87 1.97
CA LEU A 29 -11.32 -6.01 1.04
C LEU A 29 -9.90 -6.58 0.85
N TYR A 30 -8.85 -5.79 1.11
CA TYR A 30 -7.45 -6.21 0.99
C TYR A 30 -6.88 -6.82 2.28
N CYS A 31 -7.64 -6.80 3.37
CA CYS A 31 -7.25 -7.54 4.57
C CYS A 31 -7.20 -9.04 4.25
N LYS A 32 -6.16 -9.72 4.73
CA LYS A 32 -5.90 -11.14 4.48
C LYS A 32 -6.80 -12.05 5.31
N GLY A 33 -7.06 -13.25 4.78
CA GLY A 33 -7.96 -14.24 5.38
C GLY A 33 -9.44 -13.83 5.38
N ALA A 34 -10.29 -14.56 6.10
CA ALA A 34 -11.70 -14.22 6.26
C ALA A 34 -11.91 -13.11 7.32
N PRO A 35 -13.06 -12.40 7.35
CA PRO A 35 -13.38 -11.51 8.47
C PRO A 35 -13.27 -12.26 9.81
N GLY A 36 -12.49 -11.73 10.75
CA GLY A 36 -12.22 -12.37 12.04
C GLY A 36 -11.03 -13.34 12.07
N SER A 37 -10.40 -13.71 10.94
CA SER A 37 -9.19 -14.56 10.92
C SER A 37 -7.93 -13.76 11.28
N ARG A 38 -7.80 -13.42 12.56
CA ARG A 38 -6.72 -12.58 13.10
C ARG A 38 -5.42 -13.35 13.19
N LEU A 39 -4.31 -12.72 12.82
CA LEU A 39 -2.96 -13.28 12.97
C LEU A 39 -2.44 -13.18 14.41
N VAL A 40 -3.00 -12.27 15.19
CA VAL A 40 -2.64 -12.03 16.60
C VAL A 40 -3.73 -12.52 17.54
N HIS A 41 -3.33 -12.84 18.77
CA HIS A 41 -4.25 -13.15 19.85
C HIS A 41 -4.96 -11.89 20.35
N ILE A 42 -6.28 -11.95 20.40
CA ILE A 42 -7.17 -10.96 21.00
C ILE A 42 -8.10 -11.72 21.93
N ASP A 43 -8.30 -11.24 23.15
CA ASP A 43 -9.17 -11.90 24.13
C ASP A 43 -10.63 -11.72 23.70
N GLU A 44 -11.16 -12.71 23.00
CA GLU A 44 -12.55 -12.75 22.53
C GLU A 44 -13.48 -13.50 23.52
N ASP A 45 -12.91 -14.33 24.39
CA ASP A 45 -13.64 -15.27 25.24
C ASP A 45 -13.95 -14.68 26.64
N HIS A 46 -13.13 -13.75 27.14
CA HIS A 46 -13.32 -13.14 28.45
C HIS A 46 -13.66 -11.65 28.30
N HIS A 47 -14.85 -11.27 28.77
CA HIS A 47 -15.28 -9.87 28.94
C HIS A 47 -15.55 -9.07 27.65
N ALA A 48 -16.06 -9.71 26.59
CA ALA A 48 -16.62 -8.96 25.47
C ALA A 48 -17.80 -8.08 25.96
N GLY A 49 -17.67 -6.77 25.77
CA GLY A 49 -18.66 -5.78 26.16
C GLY A 49 -19.30 -5.13 24.94
N ASP A 50 -20.44 -4.47 25.15
CA ASP A 50 -21.04 -3.64 24.12
C ASP A 50 -20.25 -2.33 24.00
N LEU A 51 -19.68 -2.09 22.83
CA LEU A 51 -19.09 -0.79 22.52
C LEU A 51 -20.21 0.20 22.26
N VAL A 52 -20.47 1.04 23.25
CA VAL A 52 -21.39 2.17 23.13
C VAL A 52 -20.58 3.39 22.70
N VAL A 53 -20.86 3.86 21.51
CA VAL A 53 -20.22 5.04 20.94
C VAL A 53 -21.13 6.25 21.13
N SER A 54 -20.55 7.46 21.18
CA SER A 54 -21.32 8.71 21.17
C SER A 54 -22.37 8.67 20.04
N ASP A 55 -23.56 9.21 20.30
CA ASP A 55 -24.71 9.20 19.37
C ASP A 55 -25.55 7.90 19.40
N GLY A 56 -25.37 7.04 20.41
CA GLY A 56 -26.24 5.89 20.68
C GLY A 56 -25.98 4.68 19.77
N VAL A 57 -24.86 4.66 19.06
CA VAL A 57 -24.42 3.54 18.24
C VAL A 57 -23.86 2.44 19.14
N LEU A 58 -24.45 1.24 19.05
CA LEU A 58 -24.03 0.08 19.82
C LEU A 58 -23.43 -0.96 18.88
N VAL A 59 -22.19 -1.39 19.17
CA VAL A 59 -21.55 -2.52 18.51
C VAL A 59 -21.34 -3.62 19.55
N PRO A 60 -22.06 -4.75 19.47
CA PRO A 60 -21.99 -5.78 20.49
C PRO A 60 -20.72 -6.63 20.37
N ASN A 61 -20.38 -7.34 21.44
CA ASN A 61 -19.31 -8.34 21.49
C ASN A 61 -17.93 -7.79 21.08
N VAL A 62 -17.57 -6.60 21.57
CA VAL A 62 -16.25 -6.00 21.34
C VAL A 62 -15.31 -6.40 22.48
N SER A 63 -14.16 -6.97 22.11
CA SER A 63 -13.10 -7.33 23.06
C SER A 63 -12.58 -6.12 23.82
N VAL A 64 -12.21 -6.30 25.08
CA VAL A 64 -11.53 -5.30 25.93
C VAL A 64 -10.19 -4.82 25.36
N ASP A 65 -9.58 -5.62 24.47
CA ASP A 65 -8.33 -5.28 23.79
C ASP A 65 -8.52 -4.28 22.64
N ILE A 66 -9.74 -3.79 22.43
CA ILE A 66 -10.08 -2.89 21.34
C ILE A 66 -10.55 -1.56 21.92
N GLU A 67 -9.76 -0.53 21.69
CA GLU A 67 -10.12 0.85 22.03
C GLU A 67 -10.84 1.50 20.86
N CYS A 68 -11.91 2.23 21.16
CA CYS A 68 -12.59 3.09 20.21
C CYS A 68 -12.60 4.52 20.74
N SER A 69 -12.20 5.47 19.90
CA SER A 69 -12.26 6.90 20.21
C SER A 69 -13.02 7.66 19.14
N LYS A 70 -13.66 8.76 19.55
CA LYS A 70 -14.28 9.70 18.61
C LYS A 70 -13.20 10.45 17.84
N GLY A 71 -13.36 10.54 16.54
CA GLY A 71 -12.49 11.29 15.65
C GLY A 71 -12.82 12.79 15.64
N ASN A 72 -12.04 13.55 14.88
CA ASN A 72 -12.24 14.96 14.67
C ASN A 72 -12.33 15.29 13.18
N ARG A 73 -12.82 16.51 12.89
CA ARG A 73 -12.69 17.12 11.57
C ARG A 73 -11.33 17.82 11.49
N SER A 74 -10.63 17.64 10.40
CA SER A 74 -9.36 18.32 10.13
C SER A 74 -9.24 18.70 8.66
N ILE A 75 -8.51 19.79 8.41
CA ILE A 75 -8.06 20.15 7.08
C ILE A 75 -6.56 19.86 7.05
N GLU A 76 -6.14 19.02 6.12
CA GLU A 76 -4.73 18.72 5.90
C GLU A 76 -4.28 19.40 4.61
N ARG A 77 -3.13 20.10 4.70
CA ARG A 77 -2.46 20.71 3.56
C ARG A 77 -1.00 20.29 3.62
N ILE A 78 -0.56 19.58 2.60
CA ILE A 78 0.84 19.26 2.39
C ILE A 78 1.35 20.21 1.30
N PRO A 79 2.33 21.07 1.62
CA PRO A 79 2.92 21.97 0.65
C PRO A 79 3.60 21.17 -0.46
N VAL A 80 4.02 21.87 -1.51
CA VAL A 80 4.73 21.29 -2.64
C VAL A 80 6.02 20.64 -2.15
N CYS A 81 6.10 19.32 -2.29
CA CYS A 81 7.24 18.54 -1.85
C CYS A 81 7.64 17.49 -2.89
N SER A 82 8.78 16.84 -2.66
CA SER A 82 9.26 15.75 -3.51
C SER A 82 8.40 14.49 -3.38
N PHE A 83 8.56 13.58 -4.35
CA PHE A 83 7.92 12.26 -4.32
C PHE A 83 8.19 11.51 -2.99
N HIS A 84 9.45 11.52 -2.54
CA HIS A 84 9.87 10.80 -1.33
C HIS A 84 9.35 11.43 -0.03
N GLU A 85 9.26 12.76 0.04
CA GLU A 85 8.68 13.44 1.20
C GLU A 85 7.18 13.14 1.31
N MET A 86 6.45 13.20 0.21
CA MET A 86 5.04 12.82 0.19
C MET A 86 4.83 11.34 0.51
N ALA A 87 5.66 10.44 -0.02
CA ALA A 87 5.62 9.02 0.34
C ALA A 87 5.89 8.82 1.84
N GLY A 88 6.91 9.50 2.39
CA GLY A 88 7.20 9.51 3.82
C GLY A 88 6.02 9.98 4.67
N TYR A 89 5.29 11.00 4.24
CA TYR A 89 4.06 11.46 4.91
C TYR A 89 2.98 10.38 4.98
N PHE A 90 2.71 9.68 3.87
CA PHE A 90 1.76 8.57 3.85
C PHE A 90 2.20 7.40 4.73
N ASN A 91 3.51 7.14 4.79
CA ASN A 91 4.09 6.10 5.63
C ASN A 91 3.91 6.43 7.11
N GLU A 92 4.26 7.65 7.51
CA GLU A 92 4.09 8.14 8.89
C GLU A 92 2.62 8.07 9.32
N LYS A 93 1.69 8.51 8.46
CA LYS A 93 0.24 8.42 8.72
C LYS A 93 -0.26 6.99 8.88
N SER A 94 0.46 6.02 8.30
CA SER A 94 0.19 4.58 8.38
C SER A 94 0.99 3.88 9.49
N GLY A 95 1.78 4.61 10.28
CA GLY A 95 2.64 4.04 11.33
C GLY A 95 3.84 3.25 10.80
N ILE A 96 4.27 3.52 9.57
CA ILE A 96 5.39 2.84 8.89
C ILE A 96 6.54 3.85 8.73
N SER A 97 7.77 3.39 8.98
CA SER A 97 8.98 4.21 8.78
C SER A 97 9.51 4.12 7.36
N GLY A 98 10.25 5.14 6.93
CA GLY A 98 10.91 5.18 5.61
C GLY A 98 10.04 5.85 4.54
N ASN A 99 10.51 5.79 3.29
CA ASN A 99 9.94 6.55 2.17
C ASN A 99 9.63 5.69 0.93
N ILE A 100 9.63 4.35 1.08
CA ILE A 100 9.13 3.45 0.03
C ILE A 100 7.61 3.67 -0.07
N PRO A 101 7.07 3.99 -1.26
CA PRO A 101 5.67 4.34 -1.40
C PRO A 101 4.75 3.14 -1.14
N LEU A 102 3.71 3.37 -0.34
CA LEU A 102 2.64 2.39 -0.07
C LEU A 102 1.62 2.35 -1.20
N GLY A 103 0.83 1.28 -1.23
CA GLY A 103 -0.31 1.16 -2.15
C GLY A 103 -1.35 2.26 -1.98
N SER A 104 -1.55 2.73 -0.75
CA SER A 104 -2.40 3.88 -0.45
C SER A 104 -1.92 5.16 -1.14
N PHE A 105 -0.62 5.43 -1.09
CA PHE A 105 0.01 6.56 -1.79
C PHE A 105 -0.16 6.42 -3.30
N ASN A 106 0.15 5.24 -3.86
CA ASN A 106 0.02 4.97 -5.29
C ASN A 106 -1.41 5.17 -5.79
N ALA A 107 -2.40 4.64 -5.05
CA ALA A 107 -3.81 4.78 -5.38
C ALA A 107 -4.31 6.23 -5.36
N MET A 108 -3.76 7.08 -4.47
CA MET A 108 -4.17 8.49 -4.37
C MET A 108 -3.61 9.34 -5.51
N PHE A 109 -2.40 9.05 -5.97
CA PHE A 109 -1.73 9.81 -7.04
C PHE A 109 -1.79 9.15 -8.43
N ASN A 110 -2.52 8.03 -8.58
CA ASN A 110 -2.60 7.25 -9.82
C ASN A 110 -1.24 6.76 -10.34
N PHE A 111 -0.38 6.33 -9.42
CA PHE A 111 0.85 5.63 -9.77
C PHE A 111 0.56 4.16 -9.99
N THR A 112 1.11 3.61 -11.06
CA THR A 112 0.87 2.23 -11.51
C THR A 112 2.12 1.53 -12.02
N GLY A 113 3.25 2.25 -12.15
CA GLY A 113 4.51 1.71 -12.63
C GLY A 113 5.41 1.26 -11.48
N CYS A 114 6.67 0.94 -11.81
CA CYS A 114 7.70 0.83 -10.81
C CYS A 114 7.94 2.22 -10.18
N TRP A 115 8.04 2.26 -8.86
CA TRP A 115 8.02 3.54 -8.17
C TRP A 115 9.24 4.40 -8.49
N GLN A 116 10.36 3.82 -8.89
CA GLN A 116 11.56 4.54 -9.31
C GLN A 116 11.31 5.35 -10.59
N ALA A 117 10.57 4.78 -11.56
CA ALA A 117 10.19 5.49 -12.77
C ALA A 117 9.14 6.57 -12.47
N ASP A 118 8.15 6.26 -11.63
CA ASP A 118 7.13 7.21 -11.18
C ASP A 118 7.77 8.41 -10.44
N ALA A 119 8.77 8.15 -9.59
CA ALA A 119 9.55 9.17 -8.90
C ALA A 119 10.37 10.02 -9.90
N ALA A 120 11.04 9.39 -10.86
CA ALA A 120 11.84 10.11 -11.87
C ALA A 120 10.96 10.97 -12.81
N ALA A 121 9.72 10.56 -13.07
CA ALA A 121 8.76 11.29 -13.88
C ALA A 121 8.03 12.41 -13.11
N THR A 122 8.17 12.46 -11.77
CA THR A 122 7.45 13.40 -10.91
C THR A 122 8.37 14.52 -10.43
N LYS A 123 8.03 15.76 -10.77
CA LYS A 123 8.74 16.96 -10.31
C LYS A 123 8.43 17.29 -8.87
N SER A 124 7.14 17.31 -8.54
CA SER A 124 6.64 17.61 -7.21
C SER A 124 5.22 17.09 -7.02
N LEU A 125 4.84 16.91 -5.76
CA LEU A 125 3.52 16.51 -5.31
C LEU A 125 2.99 17.52 -4.28
N ALA A 126 1.67 17.67 -4.22
CA ALA A 126 0.99 18.43 -3.18
C ALA A 126 -0.38 17.84 -2.90
N MET A 127 -0.94 18.11 -1.73
CA MET A 127 -2.32 17.76 -1.43
C MET A 127 -3.00 18.76 -0.50
N VAL A 128 -4.30 18.93 -0.71
CA VAL A 128 -5.20 19.62 0.21
C VAL A 128 -6.47 18.79 0.35
N GLY A 129 -6.90 18.54 1.58
CA GLY A 129 -8.06 17.72 1.83
C GLY A 129 -8.74 17.99 3.15
N ASN A 130 -10.05 17.73 3.17
CA ASN A 130 -10.86 17.76 4.37
C ASN A 130 -11.15 16.33 4.82
N PHE A 131 -10.86 16.05 6.08
CA PHE A 131 -11.00 14.74 6.71
C PHE A 131 -12.04 14.85 7.82
N ILE A 132 -13.09 14.05 7.73
CA ILE A 132 -14.15 13.92 8.72
C ILE A 132 -13.96 12.56 9.36
N SER A 133 -13.09 12.48 10.37
CA SER A 133 -12.90 11.25 11.15
C SER A 133 -14.06 11.13 12.13
N LEU A 134 -14.88 10.09 11.98
CA LEU A 134 -15.97 9.83 12.91
C LEU A 134 -15.47 9.04 14.11
N TYR A 135 -14.81 7.91 13.85
CA TYR A 135 -14.33 7.00 14.88
C TYR A 135 -13.01 6.36 14.48
N LYS A 136 -12.16 6.12 15.48
CA LYS A 136 -10.94 5.33 15.34
C LYS A 136 -11.02 4.14 16.28
N VAL A 137 -10.90 2.94 15.72
CA VAL A 137 -10.74 1.70 16.47
C VAL A 137 -9.28 1.25 16.39
N LYS A 138 -8.71 0.77 17.49
CA LYS A 138 -7.32 0.31 17.54
C LYS A 138 -7.13 -0.80 18.55
N LEU A 139 -6.06 -1.56 18.37
CA LEU A 139 -5.59 -2.52 19.38
C LEU A 139 -5.02 -1.76 20.58
N ALA A 140 -5.53 -2.06 21.77
CA ALA A 140 -5.10 -1.48 23.05
C ALA A 140 -3.76 -2.07 23.51
N LYS A 141 -3.54 -3.35 23.23
CA LYS A 141 -2.30 -4.07 23.59
C LYS A 141 -1.14 -3.62 22.69
N LEU A 142 -0.09 -3.10 23.32
CA LEU A 142 1.17 -2.77 22.66
C LEU A 142 2.01 -4.01 22.34
N ASN A 143 1.92 -5.05 23.18
CA ASN A 143 2.64 -6.31 23.02
C ASN A 143 1.76 -7.34 22.30
N LEU A 144 1.65 -7.20 20.98
CA LEU A 144 0.89 -8.13 20.15
C LEU A 144 1.59 -9.49 20.10
N VAL A 145 0.83 -10.58 20.26
CA VAL A 145 1.36 -11.95 20.19
C VAL A 145 0.78 -12.64 18.97
N LEU A 146 1.64 -13.03 18.03
CA LEU A 146 1.26 -13.83 16.88
C LEU A 146 0.78 -15.21 17.29
N ARG A 147 -0.25 -15.72 16.60
CA ARG A 147 -0.69 -17.10 16.75
C ARG A 147 0.42 -18.07 16.35
N GLU A 148 0.54 -19.16 17.09
CA GLU A 148 1.63 -20.13 16.92
C GLU A 148 1.63 -20.79 15.52
N GLU A 149 0.46 -20.93 14.91
CA GLU A 149 0.32 -21.40 13.53
C GLU A 149 1.07 -20.51 12.51
N ILE A 150 1.05 -19.19 12.71
CA ILE A 150 1.72 -18.22 11.84
C ILE A 150 3.24 -18.30 12.04
N ARG A 151 3.68 -18.47 13.29
CA ARG A 151 5.10 -18.65 13.63
C ARG A 151 5.67 -19.91 12.99
N ARG A 152 4.90 -21.01 12.97
CA ARG A 152 5.27 -22.27 12.31
C ARG A 152 5.25 -22.20 10.79
N ALA A 153 4.52 -21.25 10.20
CA ALA A 153 4.47 -21.06 8.75
C ALA A 153 5.71 -20.34 8.19
N VAL A 154 6.58 -19.79 9.05
CA VAL A 154 7.81 -19.10 8.61
C VAL A 154 8.79 -20.12 8.00
N PRO A 155 9.24 -19.92 6.74
CA PRO A 155 10.21 -20.81 6.11
C PRO A 155 11.58 -20.76 6.80
N TYR A 156 12.20 -21.92 7.03
CA TYR A 156 13.51 -22.03 7.71
C TYR A 156 14.70 -21.58 6.86
N SER A 157 14.56 -21.58 5.54
CA SER A 157 15.59 -21.24 4.56
C SER A 157 15.03 -20.28 3.50
N TRP A 158 15.89 -19.83 2.58
CA TRP A 158 15.41 -19.13 1.39
C TRP A 158 14.74 -20.10 0.42
N ASP A 159 13.44 -20.30 0.60
CA ASP A 159 12.56 -21.09 -0.25
C ASP A 159 11.56 -20.14 -0.93
N PRO A 160 11.78 -19.74 -2.20
CA PRO A 160 11.00 -18.72 -2.88
C PRO A 160 9.50 -19.01 -2.98
N PRO A 161 9.05 -20.24 -3.34
CA PRO A 161 7.63 -20.61 -3.25
C PRO A 161 7.02 -20.42 -1.86
N LEU A 162 7.68 -20.89 -0.79
CA LEU A 162 7.13 -20.78 0.57
C LEU A 162 7.14 -19.33 1.08
N LEU A 163 8.16 -18.54 0.74
CA LEU A 163 8.25 -17.12 1.08
C LEU A 163 7.16 -16.31 0.36
N ALA A 164 6.96 -16.55 -0.93
CA ALA A 164 5.90 -15.90 -1.70
C ALA A 164 4.51 -16.27 -1.15
N SER A 165 4.28 -17.56 -0.88
CA SER A 165 3.03 -18.05 -0.29
C SER A 165 2.76 -17.45 1.10
N PHE A 166 3.80 -17.26 1.93
CA PHE A 166 3.65 -16.60 3.22
C PHE A 166 3.14 -15.15 3.05
N ILE A 167 3.77 -14.37 2.16
CA ILE A 167 3.39 -12.98 1.88
C ILE A 167 1.99 -12.90 1.28
N GLU A 168 1.65 -13.82 0.36
CA GLU A 168 0.33 -13.89 -0.24
C GLU A 168 -0.76 -14.15 0.80
N ASN A 169 -0.54 -15.12 1.69
CA ASN A 169 -1.54 -15.58 2.67
C ASN A 169 -1.65 -14.67 3.90
N TYR A 170 -0.55 -14.13 4.40
CA TYR A 170 -0.50 -13.37 5.66
C TYR A 170 -0.21 -11.88 5.47
N GLY A 171 0.20 -11.47 4.27
CA GLY A 171 0.59 -10.10 3.99
C GLY A 171 1.98 -9.76 4.55
N THR A 172 2.29 -8.46 4.52
CA THR A 172 3.57 -7.92 4.98
C THR A 172 3.47 -7.29 6.37
N HIS A 173 2.28 -6.81 6.73
CA HIS A 173 2.01 -6.12 7.98
C HIS A 173 0.71 -6.59 8.62
N ILE A 174 0.47 -6.19 9.87
CA ILE A 174 -0.75 -6.43 10.63
C ILE A 174 -1.48 -5.11 10.84
N VAL A 175 -2.80 -5.10 10.66
CA VAL A 175 -3.65 -3.92 10.90
C VAL A 175 -3.76 -3.65 12.41
N THR A 176 -3.33 -2.46 12.85
CA THR A 176 -3.34 -2.08 14.28
C THR A 176 -4.37 -1.01 14.63
N SER A 177 -4.73 -0.15 13.69
CA SER A 177 -5.85 0.77 13.85
C SER A 177 -6.54 1.06 12.53
N ILE A 178 -7.81 1.43 12.62
CA ILE A 178 -8.64 1.81 11.48
C ILE A 178 -9.43 3.05 11.89
N THR A 179 -9.40 4.08 11.02
CA THR A 179 -10.23 5.28 11.17
C THR A 179 -11.31 5.27 10.12
N ILE A 180 -12.57 5.41 10.55
CA ILE A 180 -13.75 5.45 9.69
C ILE A 180 -14.31 6.88 9.62
N GLY A 181 -14.90 7.22 8.49
CA GLY A 181 -15.53 8.50 8.28
C GLY A 181 -15.56 8.86 6.80
N GLY A 182 -15.19 10.10 6.49
CA GLY A 182 -15.16 10.61 5.13
C GLY A 182 -13.91 11.45 4.86
N ARG A 183 -13.40 11.44 3.64
CA ARG A 183 -12.38 12.38 3.17
C ARG A 183 -12.69 12.86 1.76
N ASP A 184 -12.42 14.14 1.51
CA ASP A 184 -12.48 14.78 0.19
C ASP A 184 -11.15 15.48 -0.02
N VAL A 185 -10.33 14.95 -0.93
CA VAL A 185 -8.93 15.35 -1.09
C VAL A 185 -8.63 15.63 -2.55
N VAL A 186 -7.92 16.72 -2.79
CA VAL A 186 -7.33 17.08 -4.07
C VAL A 186 -5.85 16.77 -4.02
N TYR A 187 -5.41 15.85 -4.88
CA TYR A 187 -4.02 15.50 -5.07
C TYR A 187 -3.50 16.13 -6.36
N ILE A 188 -2.35 16.78 -6.27
CA ILE A 188 -1.70 17.45 -7.40
C ILE A 188 -0.38 16.77 -7.68
N ARG A 189 -0.19 16.36 -8.93
CA ARG A 189 1.04 15.80 -9.45
C ARG A 189 1.60 16.69 -10.54
N GLN A 190 2.75 17.30 -10.27
CA GLN A 190 3.52 18.04 -11.26
C GLN A 190 4.49 17.07 -11.94
N HIS A 191 4.37 16.93 -13.26
CA HIS A 191 5.29 16.09 -14.04
C HIS A 191 6.65 16.77 -14.25
N GLN A 192 7.68 15.99 -14.48
CA GLN A 192 9.06 16.47 -14.67
C GLN A 192 9.21 17.47 -15.81
N SER A 193 8.40 17.35 -16.86
CA SER A 193 8.37 18.26 -18.02
C SER A 193 7.69 19.61 -17.74
N SER A 194 6.98 19.75 -16.61
CA SER A 194 6.20 20.95 -16.32
C SER A 194 7.09 22.20 -16.20
N PRO A 195 6.76 23.29 -16.94
CA PRO A 195 7.52 24.54 -16.89
C PRO A 195 7.23 25.37 -15.62
N LEU A 196 6.26 24.95 -14.82
CA LEU A 196 5.80 25.71 -13.65
C LEU A 196 6.83 25.69 -12.52
N SER A 197 6.92 26.82 -11.81
CA SER A 197 7.69 26.93 -10.59
C SER A 197 6.96 26.32 -9.39
N MET A 198 7.67 26.07 -8.30
CA MET A 198 7.07 25.64 -7.04
C MET A 198 5.99 26.63 -6.56
N MET A 199 6.23 27.94 -6.68
CA MET A 199 5.28 28.98 -6.28
C MET A 199 4.00 28.95 -7.13
N ASP A 200 4.11 28.65 -8.42
CA ASP A 200 2.93 28.51 -9.28
C ASP A 200 2.04 27.34 -8.82
N ILE A 201 2.66 26.22 -8.41
CA ILE A 201 1.94 25.05 -7.90
C ILE A 201 1.34 25.35 -6.51
N GLU A 202 2.06 26.02 -5.62
CA GLU A 202 1.52 26.43 -4.30
C GLU A 202 0.27 27.30 -4.44
N ASN A 203 0.33 28.31 -5.29
CA ASN A 203 -0.82 29.16 -5.58
C ASN A 203 -1.96 28.34 -6.18
N TYR A 204 -1.66 27.40 -7.08
CA TYR A 204 -2.67 26.54 -7.67
C TYR A 204 -3.35 25.60 -6.66
N VAL A 205 -2.58 24.99 -5.75
CA VAL A 205 -3.10 24.15 -4.65
C VAL A 205 -4.04 24.96 -3.75
N LYS A 206 -3.68 26.22 -3.47
CA LYS A 206 -4.52 27.12 -2.68
C LYS A 206 -5.83 27.44 -3.42
N ASP A 207 -5.74 27.90 -4.66
CA ASP A 207 -6.90 28.32 -5.45
C ASP A 207 -7.91 27.17 -5.62
N ILE A 208 -7.44 25.97 -5.94
CA ILE A 208 -8.30 24.79 -6.11
C ILE A 208 -8.88 24.29 -4.78
N GLY A 209 -8.13 24.43 -3.69
CA GLY A 209 -8.62 24.10 -2.35
C GLY A 209 -9.73 25.06 -1.92
N ASP A 210 -9.57 26.36 -2.18
CA ASP A 210 -10.56 27.37 -1.87
C ASP A 210 -11.83 27.18 -2.71
N GLU A 211 -11.68 26.88 -4.01
CA GLU A 211 -12.80 26.55 -4.91
C GLU A 211 -13.55 25.28 -4.46
N ARG A 212 -12.82 24.25 -4.02
CA ARG A 212 -13.40 22.96 -3.65
C ARG A 212 -14.07 22.98 -2.27
N PHE A 213 -13.48 23.65 -1.29
CA PHE A 213 -13.86 23.51 0.12
C PHE A 213 -14.54 24.75 0.72
N MET A 214 -14.51 25.93 0.06
CA MET A 214 -15.22 27.12 0.56
C MET A 214 -16.57 27.32 -0.15
N ASP A 215 -17.64 27.43 0.64
CA ASP A 215 -18.96 27.85 0.15
C ASP A 215 -18.95 29.35 -0.14
N SER A 216 -18.57 29.75 -1.35
CA SER A 216 -18.73 31.15 -1.80
C SER A 216 -19.65 31.24 -3.02
N LYS A 217 -20.75 32.00 -2.85
CA LYS A 217 -21.77 32.35 -3.85
C LYS A 217 -21.26 33.26 -4.97
N SER A 218 -19.97 33.26 -5.25
CA SER A 218 -19.35 34.09 -6.29
C SER A 218 -18.56 33.18 -7.21
N GLN A 219 -19.24 32.66 -8.23
CA GLN A 219 -18.59 32.09 -9.40
C GLN A 219 -17.72 33.17 -10.04
N SER A 220 -16.42 33.14 -9.72
CA SER A 220 -15.40 33.57 -10.66
C SER A 220 -15.09 32.33 -11.50
N SER A 221 -15.62 32.30 -12.72
CA SER A 221 -15.48 31.22 -13.70
C SER A 221 -14.06 31.14 -14.28
N ALA A 222 -13.02 31.04 -13.45
CA ALA A 222 -11.64 31.20 -13.91
C ALA A 222 -10.62 30.39 -13.12
N ALA A 223 -10.62 29.06 -13.24
CA ALA A 223 -9.46 28.26 -12.79
C ALA A 223 -9.20 26.90 -13.47
N PRO A 224 -10.12 26.20 -14.19
CA PRO A 224 -9.76 24.88 -14.72
C PRO A 224 -8.77 24.90 -15.90
N LEU A 225 -8.62 26.05 -16.58
CA LEU A 225 -7.95 26.13 -17.89
C LEU A 225 -6.49 26.62 -17.85
N LYS A 226 -6.01 27.21 -16.74
CA LYS A 226 -4.65 27.80 -16.73
C LYS A 226 -3.51 26.77 -16.65
N TYR A 227 -3.81 25.52 -16.28
CA TYR A 227 -2.78 24.54 -15.89
C TYR A 227 -2.91 23.17 -16.57
N LYS A 228 -4.03 22.88 -17.25
CA LYS A 228 -4.21 21.60 -17.98
C LYS A 228 -3.14 21.37 -19.07
N ASP A 229 -2.67 22.45 -19.69
CA ASP A 229 -1.65 22.39 -20.75
C ASP A 229 -0.21 22.56 -20.23
N LYS A 230 0.02 22.38 -18.92
CA LYS A 230 1.32 22.61 -18.27
C LYS A 230 1.88 21.39 -17.56
N ASP A 231 1.48 20.20 -18.01
CA ASP A 231 1.90 18.92 -17.44
C ASP A 231 1.67 18.84 -15.92
N VAL A 232 0.46 19.19 -15.50
CA VAL A 232 -0.02 19.02 -14.12
C VAL A 232 -1.25 18.12 -14.14
N THR A 233 -1.22 17.05 -13.36
CA THR A 233 -2.37 16.18 -13.14
C THR A 233 -3.04 16.54 -11.82
N VAL A 234 -4.36 16.75 -11.88
CA VAL A 234 -5.19 17.01 -10.70
C VAL A 234 -6.13 15.84 -10.49
N ILE A 235 -6.14 15.31 -9.28
CA ILE A 235 -6.84 14.08 -8.95
C ILE A 235 -7.74 14.36 -7.76
N PHE A 236 -9.05 14.26 -7.98
CA PHE A 236 -10.05 14.35 -6.93
C PHE A 236 -10.32 12.95 -6.38
N ARG A 237 -10.22 12.80 -5.07
CA ARG A 237 -10.46 11.54 -4.37
C ARG A 237 -11.39 11.78 -3.19
N ARG A 238 -12.58 11.20 -3.29
CA ARG A 238 -13.50 11.05 -2.17
C ARG A 238 -13.52 9.63 -1.67
N ARG A 239 -13.84 9.50 -0.39
CA ARG A 239 -14.06 8.22 0.29
C ARG A 239 -14.96 8.44 1.48
N GLY A 240 -16.02 7.65 1.58
CA GLY A 240 -17.10 7.84 2.56
C GLY A 240 -18.01 9.03 2.19
N GLY A 241 -19.28 8.94 2.60
CA GLY A 241 -20.35 9.82 2.14
C GLY A 241 -20.89 9.43 0.76
N ASP A 242 -21.76 10.27 0.21
CA ASP A 242 -22.32 10.13 -1.13
C ASP A 242 -21.42 10.77 -2.19
N ASP A 243 -20.71 9.94 -2.96
CA ASP A 243 -19.80 10.39 -4.00
C ASP A 243 -20.49 11.15 -5.15
N LEU A 244 -21.83 11.08 -5.27
CA LEU A 244 -22.59 11.80 -6.30
C LEU A 244 -22.83 13.27 -5.97
N GLU A 245 -22.83 13.63 -4.68
CA GLU A 245 -23.09 15.00 -4.23
C GLU A 245 -21.93 15.92 -4.63
N GLN A 246 -22.16 17.01 -5.36
CA GLN A 246 -21.05 17.84 -5.85
C GLN A 246 -20.55 18.84 -4.80
N SER A 247 -21.45 19.37 -3.97
CA SER A 247 -21.09 20.33 -2.93
C SER A 247 -20.32 19.65 -1.80
N HIS A 248 -19.18 20.22 -1.42
CA HIS A 248 -18.42 19.72 -0.28
C HIS A 248 -19.23 19.76 1.03
N ALA A 249 -19.94 20.86 1.30
CA ALA A 249 -20.74 21.02 2.51
C ALA A 249 -21.87 19.98 2.61
N LYS A 250 -22.60 19.75 1.51
CA LYS A 250 -23.63 18.71 1.47
C LYS A 250 -23.04 17.31 1.58
N TRP A 251 -21.95 17.03 0.87
CA TRP A 251 -21.25 15.75 0.99
C TRP A 251 -20.81 15.48 2.44
N ALA A 252 -20.31 16.49 3.15
CA ALA A 252 -19.87 16.37 4.54
C ALA A 252 -21.01 15.96 5.50
N GLU A 253 -22.26 16.31 5.20
CA GLU A 253 -23.44 15.88 5.96
C GLU A 253 -23.76 14.40 5.72
N THR A 254 -23.50 13.89 4.51
CA THR A 254 -23.74 12.48 4.16
C THR A 254 -22.75 11.49 4.78
N VAL A 255 -21.58 11.97 5.26
CA VAL A 255 -20.52 11.10 5.82
C VAL A 255 -21.01 10.29 7.02
N GLN A 256 -21.92 10.84 7.85
CA GLN A 256 -22.50 10.08 8.96
C GLN A 256 -23.43 8.95 8.49
N LEU A 257 -24.03 9.10 7.31
CA LEU A 257 -24.96 8.12 6.75
C LEU A 257 -24.24 6.99 6.00
N ALA A 258 -23.06 7.25 5.44
CA ALA A 258 -22.31 6.28 4.65
C ALA A 258 -20.78 6.36 4.90
N PRO A 259 -20.30 6.14 6.13
CA PRO A 259 -18.87 6.22 6.41
C PRO A 259 -18.09 5.05 5.79
N ASP A 260 -16.85 5.31 5.40
CA ASP A 260 -15.90 4.31 4.90
C ASP A 260 -14.56 4.42 5.66
N VAL A 261 -13.66 3.47 5.46
CA VAL A 261 -12.30 3.49 6.02
C VAL A 261 -11.46 4.56 5.33
N ILE A 262 -11.04 5.57 6.09
CA ILE A 262 -10.24 6.70 5.58
C ILE A 262 -8.77 6.66 5.99
N ASN A 263 -8.41 5.86 6.99
CA ASN A 263 -7.01 5.63 7.39
C ASN A 263 -6.85 4.25 8.04
N MET A 264 -5.66 3.66 7.91
CA MET A 264 -5.24 2.46 8.63
C MET A 264 -3.82 2.66 9.15
N THR A 265 -3.48 2.04 10.29
CA THR A 265 -2.09 1.92 10.74
C THR A 265 -1.68 0.46 10.84
N PHE A 266 -0.38 0.21 10.75
CA PHE A 266 0.15 -1.13 10.63
C PHE A 266 1.37 -1.38 11.50
N THR A 267 1.66 -2.66 11.75
CA THR A 267 2.90 -3.14 12.36
C THR A 267 3.51 -4.22 11.46
N PRO A 268 4.81 -4.16 11.12
CA PRO A 268 5.44 -5.18 10.28
C PRO A 268 5.31 -6.57 10.91
N ILE A 269 4.87 -7.59 10.15
CA ILE A 269 4.64 -8.94 10.72
C ILE A 269 5.93 -9.53 11.30
N VAL A 270 7.07 -9.22 10.68
CA VAL A 270 8.40 -9.66 11.10
C VAL A 270 8.82 -9.08 12.46
N SER A 271 8.27 -7.95 12.88
CA SER A 271 8.54 -7.39 14.22
C SER A 271 7.97 -8.25 15.35
N LEU A 272 7.01 -9.13 15.06
CA LEU A 272 6.38 -10.03 16.03
C LEU A 272 6.93 -11.47 15.95
N LEU A 273 7.92 -11.71 15.10
CA LEU A 273 8.51 -13.04 14.85
C LEU A 273 9.89 -13.20 15.52
N GLU A 274 10.23 -12.36 16.48
CA GLU A 274 11.51 -12.46 17.18
C GLU A 274 11.74 -13.86 17.76
N GLY A 275 12.95 -14.39 17.56
CA GLY A 275 13.33 -15.75 17.97
C GLY A 275 12.84 -16.88 17.06
N VAL A 276 12.03 -16.61 16.02
CA VAL A 276 11.60 -17.63 15.06
C VAL A 276 12.74 -17.94 14.06
N PRO A 277 13.16 -19.21 13.92
CA PRO A 277 14.14 -19.59 12.90
C PRO A 277 13.68 -19.22 11.49
N GLY A 278 14.60 -18.76 10.64
CA GLY A 278 14.27 -18.39 9.25
C GLY A 278 13.70 -16.97 9.06
N ILE A 279 13.43 -16.23 10.15
CA ILE A 279 12.94 -14.84 10.10
C ILE A 279 13.75 -13.93 9.16
N LYS A 280 15.08 -14.11 9.10
CA LYS A 280 15.96 -13.30 8.25
C LYS A 280 15.64 -13.47 6.76
N HIS A 281 15.24 -14.67 6.34
CA HIS A 281 14.84 -14.94 4.95
C HIS A 281 13.50 -14.28 4.65
N LEU A 282 12.53 -14.41 5.56
CA LEU A 282 11.22 -13.78 5.42
C LEU A 282 11.32 -12.24 5.41
N ALA A 283 12.06 -11.65 6.34
CA ALA A 283 12.30 -10.21 6.38
C ALA A 283 12.91 -9.71 5.07
N ARG A 284 13.93 -10.42 4.56
CA ARG A 284 14.56 -10.06 3.29
C ARG A 284 13.61 -10.21 2.10
N ALA A 285 12.77 -11.24 2.07
CA ALA A 285 11.76 -11.42 1.01
C ALA A 285 10.71 -10.30 1.03
N ILE A 286 10.23 -9.91 2.23
CA ILE A 286 9.29 -8.80 2.40
C ILE A 286 9.92 -7.47 1.98
N GLU A 287 11.16 -7.19 2.39
CA GLU A 287 11.88 -5.98 1.95
C GLU A 287 11.97 -5.89 0.43
N LEU A 288 12.39 -6.97 -0.22
CA LEU A 288 12.48 -7.05 -1.67
C LEU A 288 11.11 -6.90 -2.35
N TYR A 289 10.07 -7.50 -1.77
CA TYR A 289 8.71 -7.36 -2.26
C TYR A 289 8.20 -5.91 -2.15
N LEU A 290 8.43 -5.22 -1.03
CA LEU A 290 8.00 -3.83 -0.84
C LEU A 290 8.79 -2.85 -1.70
N GLU A 291 10.08 -3.12 -1.90
CA GLU A 291 10.99 -2.32 -2.72
C GLU A 291 10.66 -2.43 -4.21
N TYR A 292 10.45 -3.64 -4.74
CA TYR A 292 10.28 -3.85 -6.18
C TYR A 292 8.82 -4.02 -6.61
N LYS A 293 7.94 -4.42 -5.69
CA LYS A 293 6.50 -4.65 -5.91
C LYS A 293 6.18 -5.48 -7.17
N PRO A 294 6.84 -6.63 -7.40
CA PRO A 294 6.43 -7.52 -8.47
C PRO A 294 4.97 -7.97 -8.29
N PRO A 295 4.26 -8.36 -9.36
CA PRO A 295 2.97 -9.05 -9.23
C PRO A 295 3.08 -10.22 -8.25
N ILE A 296 2.05 -10.43 -7.43
CA ILE A 296 2.12 -11.42 -6.33
C ILE A 296 2.26 -12.84 -6.87
N GLU A 297 1.63 -13.11 -8.02
CA GLU A 297 1.71 -14.34 -8.79
C GLU A 297 3.14 -14.67 -9.27
N ASP A 298 3.97 -13.64 -9.48
CA ASP A 298 5.33 -13.77 -9.98
C ASP A 298 6.39 -13.67 -8.87
N LEU A 299 5.98 -13.40 -7.63
CA LEU A 299 6.88 -13.15 -6.51
C LEU A 299 7.85 -14.32 -6.28
N GLN A 300 7.39 -15.57 -6.42
CA GLN A 300 8.27 -16.74 -6.28
C GLN A 300 9.42 -16.72 -7.30
N TYR A 301 9.13 -16.36 -8.55
CA TYR A 301 10.13 -16.31 -9.61
C TYR A 301 11.07 -15.15 -9.37
N PHE A 302 10.53 -13.99 -8.99
CA PHE A 302 11.34 -12.84 -8.62
C PHE A 302 12.34 -13.17 -7.50
N LEU A 303 11.90 -13.88 -6.45
CA LEU A 303 12.73 -14.30 -5.31
C LEU A 303 13.76 -15.40 -5.67
N ASP A 304 13.45 -16.26 -6.64
CA ASP A 304 14.35 -17.31 -7.14
C ASP A 304 15.67 -16.75 -7.69
N TYR A 305 15.62 -15.57 -8.31
CA TYR A 305 16.77 -14.91 -8.94
C TYR A 305 17.55 -13.99 -7.98
N GLN A 306 17.15 -13.89 -6.70
CA GLN A 306 17.82 -13.02 -5.72
C GLN A 306 19.04 -13.68 -5.07
N ILE A 307 19.19 -14.99 -5.23
CA ILE A 307 20.36 -15.72 -4.76
C ILE A 307 21.30 -15.99 -5.94
N PRO A 308 22.63 -15.83 -5.76
CA PRO A 308 23.61 -16.31 -6.72
C PRO A 308 23.41 -17.81 -6.97
N ARG A 309 22.88 -18.18 -8.14
CA ARG A 309 22.84 -19.57 -8.57
C ARG A 309 24.06 -19.84 -9.44
N VAL A 310 24.54 -21.07 -9.39
CA VAL A 310 25.51 -21.54 -10.38
C VAL A 310 24.71 -21.88 -11.64
N TRP A 311 24.54 -20.89 -12.53
CA TRP A 311 23.70 -21.04 -13.75
C TRP A 311 24.40 -21.81 -14.88
N ALA A 312 25.68 -22.10 -14.70
CA ALA A 312 26.47 -22.93 -15.60
C ALA A 312 27.36 -23.85 -14.74
N PRO A 313 27.59 -25.11 -15.14
CA PRO A 313 28.47 -26.02 -14.40
C PRO A 313 29.82 -25.35 -14.13
N GLN A 314 30.24 -25.33 -12.87
CA GLN A 314 31.64 -25.00 -12.55
C GLN A 314 32.51 -26.03 -13.28
N HIS A 315 33.54 -25.54 -13.96
CA HIS A 315 34.47 -26.40 -14.71
C HIS A 315 35.08 -27.45 -13.77
N SER A 316 34.55 -28.66 -13.79
CA SER A 316 35.31 -29.85 -13.43
C SER A 316 36.28 -30.15 -14.57
N ASN A 317 37.50 -30.61 -14.27
CA ASN A 317 38.55 -31.01 -15.24
C ASN A 317 38.18 -32.21 -16.14
N ILE A 318 36.92 -32.30 -16.55
CA ILE A 318 36.44 -33.29 -17.51
C ILE A 318 36.68 -32.70 -18.89
N GLN A 319 37.50 -33.39 -19.70
CA GLN A 319 37.69 -33.09 -21.11
C GLN A 319 36.32 -32.97 -21.78
N ARG A 320 35.91 -31.75 -22.15
CA ARG A 320 34.70 -31.52 -22.94
C ARG A 320 34.89 -32.20 -24.30
N LYS A 321 33.96 -33.08 -24.67
CA LYS A 321 33.78 -33.47 -26.07
C LYS A 321 33.31 -32.23 -26.84
N GLU A 322 33.82 -32.04 -28.06
CA GLU A 322 33.44 -30.93 -28.93
C GLU A 322 31.91 -30.83 -29.07
N PRO A 323 31.34 -29.61 -29.08
CA PRO A 323 29.90 -29.43 -29.16
C PRO A 323 29.39 -30.01 -30.49
N VAL A 324 28.52 -31.04 -30.39
CA VAL A 324 28.04 -31.82 -31.54
C VAL A 324 27.01 -31.06 -32.39
N CYS A 325 26.52 -29.89 -31.94
CA CYS A 325 25.55 -29.11 -32.70
C CYS A 325 25.64 -27.60 -32.43
N SER A 326 25.88 -26.81 -33.47
CA SER A 326 25.98 -25.34 -33.44
C SER A 326 24.64 -24.62 -33.66
N SER A 327 23.53 -25.36 -33.76
CA SER A 327 22.20 -24.79 -33.95
C SER A 327 21.11 -25.64 -33.30
N LEU A 328 20.15 -24.99 -32.64
CA LEU A 328 18.92 -25.61 -32.13
C LEU A 328 17.76 -25.30 -33.07
N GLN A 329 16.95 -26.31 -33.38
CA GLN A 329 15.72 -26.16 -34.16
C GLN A 329 14.55 -26.73 -33.35
N PHE A 330 13.64 -25.85 -32.91
CA PHE A 330 12.56 -26.22 -31.98
C PHE A 330 11.33 -26.85 -32.66
N SER A 331 11.28 -26.83 -34.00
CA SER A 331 10.24 -27.50 -34.79
C SER A 331 10.77 -27.87 -36.18
N LEU A 332 10.20 -28.90 -36.82
CA LEU A 332 10.74 -29.51 -38.05
C LEU A 332 10.99 -28.50 -39.20
N MET A 333 10.17 -27.46 -39.30
CA MET A 333 10.31 -26.37 -40.29
C MET A 333 10.51 -24.98 -39.65
N GLY A 334 10.83 -24.92 -38.36
CA GLY A 334 11.03 -23.67 -37.63
C GLY A 334 12.39 -23.04 -37.87
N PRO A 335 12.54 -21.74 -37.55
CA PRO A 335 13.83 -21.05 -37.61
C PRO A 335 14.86 -21.72 -36.69
N LYS A 336 16.11 -21.74 -37.14
CA LYS A 336 17.25 -22.28 -36.39
C LYS A 336 17.88 -21.19 -35.53
N LEU A 337 18.03 -21.47 -34.24
CA LEU A 337 18.80 -20.65 -33.32
C LEU A 337 20.25 -21.11 -33.35
N TYR A 338 21.14 -20.27 -33.86
CA TYR A 338 22.57 -20.56 -33.88
C TYR A 338 23.20 -20.16 -32.54
N ILE A 339 23.95 -21.09 -31.93
CA ILE A 339 24.63 -20.85 -30.66
C ILE A 339 26.11 -20.66 -30.97
N SER A 340 26.66 -19.50 -30.61
CA SER A 340 28.11 -19.34 -30.64
C SER A 340 28.75 -20.17 -29.53
N PRO A 341 29.76 -21.01 -29.84
CA PRO A 341 30.53 -21.73 -28.82
C PRO A 341 31.56 -20.83 -28.11
N ASP A 342 31.71 -19.58 -28.55
CA ASP A 342 32.68 -18.65 -27.97
C ASP A 342 32.32 -18.31 -26.51
N GLN A 343 33.31 -18.47 -25.64
CA GLN A 343 33.13 -18.28 -24.20
C GLN A 343 33.01 -16.79 -23.89
N VAL A 344 31.81 -16.34 -23.52
CA VAL A 344 31.60 -14.97 -23.02
C VAL A 344 32.02 -14.91 -21.55
N PHE A 345 33.12 -14.23 -21.26
CA PHE A 345 33.54 -13.94 -19.89
C PHE A 345 32.68 -12.81 -19.32
N PHE A 346 31.59 -13.15 -18.63
CA PHE A 346 30.88 -12.19 -17.80
C PHE A 346 31.64 -11.98 -16.49
N ILE A 347 32.37 -10.87 -16.39
CA ILE A 347 32.66 -10.26 -15.09
C ILE A 347 31.32 -9.72 -14.61
N PHE A 348 30.90 -10.09 -13.39
CA PHE A 348 29.65 -9.69 -12.74
C PHE A 348 29.36 -8.19 -12.96
N LEU A 349 28.57 -7.89 -13.99
CA LEU A 349 27.86 -6.64 -14.14
C LEU A 349 26.40 -6.99 -13.83
N LYS A 350 25.82 -6.35 -12.81
CA LYS A 350 24.38 -6.39 -12.55
C LYS A 350 23.66 -5.95 -13.84
N ILE A 351 23.22 -6.92 -14.64
CA ILE A 351 22.37 -6.69 -15.80
C ILE A 351 21.13 -7.56 -15.59
N PHE A 352 20.16 -7.01 -14.86
CA PHE A 352 18.75 -7.31 -15.07
C PHE A 352 17.98 -6.03 -14.73
N HIS A 353 17.96 -5.10 -15.69
CA HIS A 353 16.83 -4.19 -15.88
C HIS A 353 15.99 -4.89 -16.96
N PHE A 354 14.91 -5.55 -16.56
CA PHE A 354 13.85 -5.93 -17.48
C PHE A 354 12.62 -5.13 -17.07
N PHE A 355 12.24 -4.23 -17.99
CA PHE A 355 11.06 -3.38 -18.15
C PHE A 355 10.24 -2.95 -16.92
#